data_AF-A0A2H6JYZ2-F1
#
_entry.id   AF-A0A2H6JYZ2-F1
#
_cell.length_a   1.000
_cell.length_b   1.000
_cell.length_c   1.000
_cell.angle_alpha   90.00
_cell.angle_beta   90.00
_cell.angle_gamma   90.00
#
_symmetry.space_group_name_H-M   'P 1'
#
loop_
_entity.id
_entity.type
_entity.pdbx_description
1 polymer ?
#
loop_
_entity_poly.entity_id
_entity_poly.type
_entity_poly.pdbx_seq_one_letter_code
_entity_poly.pdbx_strand_id
1 'polypeptide(L)'
;MTRIEEGIKRGSTNAVLIKVNQIGTLTDTYHAVKAAVDSGQTPVMSHRSGETTDETIAHLAVGFGCPVIKTGVVGGERIAKLNELLRIAEELGPESARMAKPPL
;
A
#
# COMPACT_ATOMS: atom_id res chain seq x y z
N MET A 1 -1.33 -4.43 -16.07
CA MET A 1 -1.10 -5.73 -15.40
C MET A 1 0.09 -6.51 -15.94
N THR A 2 0.42 -6.39 -17.23
CA THR A 2 1.46 -7.19 -17.90
C THR A 2 2.80 -7.30 -17.17
N ARG A 3 3.33 -6.23 -16.57
CA ARG A 3 4.65 -6.29 -15.89
C ARG A 3 4.64 -7.02 -14.55
N ILE A 4 3.54 -6.95 -13.79
CA ILE A 4 3.41 -7.66 -12.52
C ILE A 4 3.29 -9.16 -12.82
N GLU A 5 2.39 -9.52 -13.73
CA GLU A 5 2.21 -10.90 -14.19
C GLU A 5 3.49 -11.50 -14.77
N GLU A 6 4.23 -10.72 -15.56
CA GLU A 6 5.52 -11.14 -16.09
C GLU A 6 6.55 -11.37 -14.97
N GLY A 7 6.63 -10.45 -14.00
CA GLY A 7 7.52 -10.59 -12.84
C GLY A 7 7.21 -11.82 -12.00
N ILE A 8 5.92 -12.12 -11.81
CA ILE A 8 5.43 -13.34 -11.15
C ILE A 8 5.85 -14.58 -11.94
N LYS A 9 5.54 -14.63 -13.24
CA LYS A 9 5.84 -15.79 -14.10
C LYS A 9 7.34 -16.12 -14.14
N ARG A 10 8.18 -15.10 -14.09
CA ARG A 10 9.64 -15.23 -14.09
C ARG A 10 10.24 -15.46 -12.70
N GLY A 11 9.44 -15.42 -11.62
CA GLY A 11 9.92 -15.50 -10.24
C GLY A 11 10.93 -14.40 -9.89
N SER A 12 10.82 -13.22 -10.52
CA SER A 12 11.86 -12.18 -10.45
C SER A 12 11.74 -11.27 -9.22
N THR A 13 10.59 -11.29 -8.54
CA THR A 13 10.32 -10.43 -7.36
C THR A 13 9.41 -11.15 -6.36
N ASN A 14 9.49 -10.75 -5.09
CA ASN A 14 8.63 -11.21 -4.00
C ASN A 14 7.70 -10.10 -3.44
N ALA A 15 7.81 -8.88 -3.96
CA ALA A 15 7.02 -7.73 -3.56
C ALA A 15 6.79 -6.77 -4.73
N VAL A 16 5.71 -6.00 -4.65
CA VAL A 16 5.34 -5.00 -5.67
C VAL A 16 5.06 -3.67 -5.01
N LEU A 17 5.71 -2.61 -5.48
CA LEU A 17 5.46 -1.24 -5.03
C LEU A 17 4.26 -0.66 -5.80
N ILE A 18 3.14 -0.46 -5.11
CA ILE A 18 1.87 0.03 -5.66
C ILE A 18 1.82 1.55 -5.52
N LYS A 19 1.81 2.24 -6.66
CA LYS A 19 1.65 3.69 -6.73
C LYS A 19 0.34 4.00 -7.45
N VAL A 20 -0.67 4.42 -6.70
CA VAL A 20 -2.04 4.66 -7.19
C VAL A 20 -2.05 5.51 -8.46
N ASN A 21 -1.29 6.62 -8.45
CA ASN A 21 -1.22 7.54 -9.57
C ASN A 21 -0.40 7.05 -10.77
N GLN A 22 0.36 5.95 -10.66
CA GLN A 22 0.98 5.29 -11.82
C GLN A 22 0.01 4.34 -12.52
N ILE A 23 -0.97 3.82 -11.78
CA ILE A 23 -1.97 2.89 -12.29
C ILE A 23 -3.16 3.67 -12.89
N GLY A 24 -3.56 4.75 -12.24
CA GLY A 24 -4.53 5.73 -12.75
C GLY A 24 -5.88 5.69 -12.05
N THR A 25 -6.46 4.50 -11.80
CA THR A 25 -7.78 4.36 -11.17
C THR A 25 -7.71 3.55 -9.86
N LEU A 26 -8.68 3.75 -8.97
CA LEU A 26 -8.79 2.97 -7.73
C LEU A 26 -9.12 1.50 -8.00
N THR A 27 -9.99 1.22 -8.98
CA THR A 27 -10.35 -0.13 -9.40
C THR A 27 -9.12 -0.89 -9.89
N ASP A 28 -8.33 -0.28 -10.78
CA ASP A 28 -7.11 -0.92 -11.29
C ASP A 28 -6.04 -1.06 -10.20
N THR A 29 -6.00 -0.12 -9.25
CA THR A 29 -5.12 -0.22 -8.07
C THR A 29 -5.50 -1.42 -7.20
N TYR A 30 -6.80 -1.61 -6.93
CA TYR A 30 -7.30 -2.77 -6.20
C TYR A 30 -6.95 -4.08 -6.93
N HIS A 31 -7.15 -4.13 -8.24
CA HIS A 31 -6.79 -5.32 -9.01
C HIS A 31 -5.29 -5.61 -9.01
N ALA A 32 -4.42 -4.58 -9.03
CA ALA A 32 -2.98 -4.75 -8.92
C ALA A 32 -2.55 -5.29 -7.54
N VAL A 33 -3.15 -4.78 -6.46
CA VAL A 33 -2.92 -5.30 -5.10
C VAL A 33 -3.37 -6.76 -5.02
N LYS A 34 -4.57 -7.06 -5.52
CA LYS A 34 -5.12 -8.42 -5.52
C LYS A 34 -4.24 -9.39 -6.30
N ALA A 35 -3.79 -9.03 -7.49
CA ALA A 35 -2.89 -9.87 -8.28
C ALA A 35 -1.57 -10.16 -7.55
N ALA A 36 -1.01 -9.17 -6.84
CA ALA A 36 0.19 -9.40 -6.02
C ALA A 36 -0.10 -10.41 -4.90
N VAL A 37 -1.17 -10.21 -4.13
CA VAL A 37 -1.56 -11.11 -3.02
C VAL A 37 -1.83 -12.53 -3.52
N ASP A 38 -2.63 -12.70 -4.56
CA ASP A 38 -3.02 -14.00 -5.11
C ASP A 38 -1.79 -14.79 -5.65
N SER A 39 -0.73 -14.08 -6.05
CA SER A 39 0.54 -14.66 -6.49
C SER A 39 1.56 -14.89 -5.37
N GLY A 40 1.21 -14.59 -4.12
CA GLY A 40 2.11 -14.69 -2.97
C GLY A 40 3.13 -13.56 -2.87
N GLN A 41 3.01 -12.51 -3.68
CA GLN A 41 3.84 -11.31 -3.56
C GLN A 41 3.29 -10.35 -2.51
N THR A 42 4.19 -9.59 -1.88
CA THR A 42 3.83 -8.57 -0.90
C THR A 42 3.50 -7.24 -1.59
N PRO A 43 2.25 -6.75 -1.58
CA PRO A 43 1.94 -5.41 -2.06
C PRO A 43 2.41 -4.36 -1.06
N VAL A 44 3.06 -3.31 -1.56
CA VAL A 44 3.55 -2.18 -0.76
C VAL A 44 2.92 -0.90 -1.26
N MET A 45 1.99 -0.32 -0.51
CA MET A 45 1.38 0.97 -0.88
C MET A 45 2.44 2.09 -0.81
N SER A 46 2.51 2.98 -1.79
CA SER A 46 3.62 3.94 -1.88
C SER A 46 3.18 5.34 -2.27
N HIS A 47 3.81 6.32 -1.60
CA HIS A 47 3.79 7.73 -1.97
C HIS A 47 4.55 8.04 -3.26
N ARG A 48 4.48 9.32 -3.68
CA ARG A 48 5.32 9.94 -4.71
C ARG A 48 6.19 11.06 -4.15
N SER A 49 7.33 11.33 -4.80
CA SER A 49 8.30 12.33 -4.35
C SER A 49 7.70 13.72 -4.17
N GLY A 50 6.83 14.16 -5.07
CA GLY A 50 5.95 15.32 -4.88
C GLY A 50 4.60 14.85 -4.37
N GLU A 51 4.28 15.14 -3.12
CA GLU A 51 3.05 14.70 -2.46
C GLU A 51 2.36 15.88 -1.78
N THR A 52 1.06 15.76 -1.56
CA THR A 52 0.25 16.74 -0.84
C THR A 52 -0.09 16.21 0.55
N THR A 53 -0.81 16.96 1.38
CA THR A 53 -1.29 16.46 2.67
C THR A 53 -2.37 15.37 2.55
N ASP A 54 -2.89 15.07 1.35
CA ASP A 54 -3.90 14.04 1.10
C ASP A 54 -3.56 12.67 1.71
N GLU A 55 -4.36 12.20 2.66
CA GLU A 55 -4.14 10.95 3.38
C GLU A 55 -4.68 9.69 2.68
N THR A 56 -5.19 9.78 1.45
CA THR A 56 -5.91 8.69 0.78
C THR A 56 -5.12 7.38 0.75
N ILE A 57 -3.80 7.43 0.54
CA ILE A 57 -2.98 6.21 0.49
C ILE A 57 -2.89 5.47 1.83
N ALA A 58 -3.14 6.13 2.97
CA ALA A 58 -3.24 5.47 4.28
C ALA A 58 -4.50 4.59 4.34
N HIS A 59 -5.66 5.15 3.95
CA HIS A 59 -6.90 4.38 3.85
C HIS A 59 -6.81 3.27 2.83
N LEU A 60 -6.21 3.51 1.66
CA LEU A 60 -6.05 2.46 0.64
C LEU A 60 -5.10 1.36 1.11
N ALA A 61 -4.05 1.67 1.88
CA ALA A 61 -3.17 0.65 2.44
C ALA A 61 -3.94 -0.30 3.36
N VAL A 62 -4.73 0.25 4.29
CA VAL A 62 -5.53 -0.55 5.22
C VAL A 62 -6.67 -1.27 4.51
N GLY A 63 -7.46 -0.55 3.71
CA GLY A 63 -8.65 -1.07 3.02
C GLY A 63 -8.34 -2.13 1.96
N PHE A 64 -7.19 -2.06 1.30
CA PHE A 64 -6.76 -3.09 0.35
C PHE A 64 -5.88 -4.18 0.98
N GLY A 65 -5.65 -4.13 2.29
CA GLY A 65 -4.88 -5.15 3.01
C GLY A 65 -3.39 -5.17 2.64
N CYS A 66 -2.81 -4.02 2.26
CA CYS A 66 -1.38 -3.91 2.03
C CYS A 66 -0.63 -3.99 3.38
N PRO A 67 0.24 -4.99 3.59
CA PRO A 67 0.93 -5.15 4.87
C PRO A 67 1.99 -4.08 5.14
N VAL A 68 2.42 -3.35 4.11
CA VAL A 68 3.44 -2.31 4.21
C VAL A 68 3.01 -1.06 3.45
N ILE A 69 3.23 0.10 4.05
CA ILE A 69 3.13 1.40 3.41
C ILE A 69 4.49 2.10 3.42
N LYS A 70 4.95 2.55 2.26
CA LYS A 70 6.14 3.37 2.09
C LYS A 70 5.70 4.81 1.89
N THR A 71 5.70 5.61 2.95
CA THR A 71 5.24 7.02 2.89
C THR A 71 6.30 8.07 3.29
N GLY A 72 7.54 7.69 3.59
CA GLY A 72 8.54 8.63 4.13
C GLY A 72 8.17 9.15 5.52
N VAL A 73 9.01 10.00 6.13
CA VAL A 73 8.75 10.53 7.49
C VAL A 73 9.03 12.04 7.65
N VAL A 74 9.84 12.64 6.78
CA VAL A 74 10.18 14.07 6.85
C VAL A 74 9.25 14.85 5.92
N GLY A 75 8.56 15.87 6.45
CA GLY A 75 7.63 16.72 5.71
C GLY A 75 6.19 16.58 6.17
N GLY A 76 5.45 17.69 6.20
CA GLY A 76 4.04 17.71 6.64
C GLY A 76 3.15 16.81 5.78
N GLU A 77 3.47 16.71 4.49
CA GLU A 77 2.80 15.82 3.55
C GLU A 77 2.98 14.34 3.91
N ARG A 78 4.12 13.96 4.52
CA ARG A 78 4.40 12.58 4.96
C ARG A 78 3.73 12.29 6.30
N ILE A 79 3.88 13.22 7.24
CA ILE A 79 3.30 13.14 8.59
C ILE A 79 1.78 13.01 8.52
N ALA A 80 1.11 13.68 7.58
CA ALA A 80 -0.34 13.56 7.40
C ALA A 80 -0.81 12.10 7.24
N LYS A 81 -0.10 11.28 6.44
CA LYS A 81 -0.46 9.86 6.23
C LYS A 81 -0.18 9.02 7.46
N LEU A 82 0.92 9.31 8.17
CA LEU A 82 1.27 8.59 9.40
C LEU A 82 0.27 8.88 10.51
N ASN A 83 -0.13 10.15 10.67
CA ASN A 83 -1.18 10.54 11.60
C ASN A 83 -2.51 9.89 11.23
N GLU A 84 -2.83 9.77 9.95
CA GLU A 84 -4.06 9.08 9.54
C GLU A 84 -4.04 7.59 9.88
N LEU A 85 -2.91 6.90 9.73
CA LEU A 85 -2.80 5.50 10.19
C LEU A 85 -3.06 5.35 11.70
N LEU A 86 -2.66 6.34 12.50
CA LEU A 86 -2.96 6.36 13.94
C LEU A 86 -4.46 6.55 14.19
N ARG A 87 -5.12 7.46 13.45
CA ARG A 87 -6.58 7.67 13.55
C ARG A 87 -7.37 6.43 13.11
N ILE A 88 -6.99 5.80 12.00
CA ILE A 88 -7.59 4.54 11.54
C ILE A 88 -7.42 3.45 12.61
N ALA A 89 -6.24 3.35 13.24
CA ALA A 89 -6.01 2.38 14.31
C ALA A 89 -6.87 2.67 15.55
N GLU A 90 -7.03 3.93 15.93
CA GLU A 90 -7.91 4.36 17.01
C GLU A 90 -9.38 4.01 16.73
N GLU A 91 -9.86 4.27 15.52
CA GLU A 91 -11.23 3.98 15.08
C GLU A 91 -11.52 2.47 15.06
N LEU A 92 -10.58 1.66 14.55
CA LEU A 92 -10.73 0.20 14.48
C LEU A 92 -10.63 -0.47 15.86
N GLY A 93 -9.97 0.17 16.82
CA GLY A 93 -9.73 -0.35 18.15
C GLY A 93 -8.69 -1.47 18.20
N PRO A 94 -8.20 -1.84 19.41
CA PRO A 94 -7.05 -2.71 19.60
C PRO A 94 -7.25 -4.15 19.11
N GLU A 95 -8.49 -4.63 19.03
CA GLU A 95 -8.80 -5.98 18.55
C GLU A 95 -8.63 -6.12 17.03
N SER A 96 -8.93 -5.05 16.28
CA SER A 96 -8.91 -5.03 14.82
C SER A 96 -7.64 -4.39 14.26
N ALA A 97 -7.12 -3.34 14.90
CA ALA A 97 -5.92 -2.63 14.48
C ALA A 97 -4.65 -3.43 14.81
N ARG A 98 -4.25 -4.34 13.91
CA ARG A 98 -3.10 -5.23 14.08
C ARG A 98 -1.98 -4.87 13.10
N MET A 99 -0.75 -4.86 13.59
CA MET A 99 0.43 -4.78 12.73
C MET A 99 0.54 -6.02 11.86
N ALA A 100 0.69 -5.81 10.55
CA ALA A 100 0.89 -6.90 9.61
C ALA A 100 2.24 -7.60 9.84
N LYS A 101 2.28 -8.90 9.54
CA LYS A 101 3.50 -9.71 9.50
C LYS A 101 3.80 -10.09 8.06
N PRO A 102 4.48 -9.24 7.27
CA PRO A 102 4.82 -9.58 5.90
C PRO A 102 5.72 -10.82 5.87
N PRO A 103 5.60 -11.67 4.83
CA PRO A 103 6.53 -12.79 4.65
C PRO A 103 7.96 -12.26 4.52
N LEU A 104 8.91 -12.94 5.19
CA LEU A 104 10.35 -12.68 5.05
C LEU A 104 10.85 -13.12 3.67
#